data_AF-A0A6M3M8J6-F1
#
_entry.id   AF-A0A6M3M8J6-F1
#
_cell.length_a   1.000
_cell.length_b   1.000
_cell.length_c   1.000
_cell.angle_alpha   90.00
_cell.angle_beta   90.00
_cell.angle_gamma   90.00
#
_symmetry.space_group_name_H-M   'P 1'
#
loop_
_entity.id
_entity.type
_entity.pdbx_description
1 polymer ?
#
loop_
_entity_poly.entity_id
_entity_poly.type
_entity_poly.pdbx_seq_one_letter_code
_entity_poly.pdbx_strand_id
1 'polypeptide(L)'
;MNILSFDPALTTGWASLWHEMGEPIHIVSSGSFTLAKAGFGERMWDFSLRVGDLIILLKPTFVIAEEVTFAAKKGNHQVRRLHSGLRAIIALQTWKRRGMEA
;
A
#
# COMPACT_ATOMS: atom_id res chain seq x y z
N MET A 1 11.79 -14.66 3.77
CA MET A 1 10.56 -14.13 3.12
C MET A 1 10.63 -12.62 3.13
N ASN A 2 10.32 -11.95 2.01
CA ASN A 2 10.30 -10.48 1.95
C ASN A 2 8.87 -9.97 2.17
N ILE A 3 8.69 -9.05 3.10
CA ILE A 3 7.40 -8.48 3.47
C ILE A 3 7.47 -6.97 3.26
N LEU A 4 6.52 -6.41 2.53
CA LEU A 4 6.37 -4.97 2.41
C LEU A 4 5.25 -4.50 3.34
N SER A 5 5.60 -3.66 4.31
CA SER A 5 4.67 -3.07 5.26
C SER A 5 4.43 -1.59 4.96
N PHE A 6 3.20 -1.13 5.19
CA PHE A 6 2.79 0.26 5.04
C PHE A 6 2.07 0.78 6.28
N ASP A 7 2.39 2.02 6.66
CA ASP A 7 1.63 2.87 7.60
C ASP A 7 0.99 4.01 6.78
N PRO A 8 -0.25 3.82 6.29
CA PRO A 8 -0.81 4.74 5.33
C PRO A 8 -1.41 5.98 6.01
N ALA A 9 -0.89 7.14 5.63
CA ALA A 9 -1.38 8.44 6.05
C ALA A 9 -1.20 9.44 4.91
N LEU A 10 -1.37 10.73 5.17
CA LEU A 10 -1.10 11.75 4.16
C LEU A 10 0.39 11.76 3.77
N THR A 11 1.25 11.44 4.72
CA THR A 11 2.61 10.97 4.49
C THR A 11 2.66 9.51 4.90
N THR A 12 2.76 8.60 3.93
CA THR A 12 2.78 7.16 4.15
C THR A 12 4.20 6.70 4.42
N GLY A 13 4.41 6.01 5.54
CA GLY A 13 5.63 5.26 5.82
C GLY A 13 5.58 3.87 5.18
N TRP A 14 6.74 3.34 4.78
CA TRP A 14 6.86 1.97 4.31
C TRP A 14 8.17 1.33 4.77
N ALA A 15 8.14 0.00 4.91
CA ALA A 15 9.32 -0.81 5.23
C ALA A 15 9.29 -2.15 4.49
N SER A 16 10.42 -2.53 3.90
CA SER A 16 10.70 -3.88 3.42
C SER A 16 11.37 -4.66 4.55
N LEU A 17 10.83 -5.81 4.89
CA LEU A 17 11.27 -6.65 6.00
C LEU A 17 11.67 -8.01 5.46
N TRP A 18 12.79 -8.55 5.96
CA TRP A 18 13.16 -9.94 5.76
C TRP A 18 12.84 -10.73 7.02
N HIS A 19 12.16 -11.85 6.85
CA HIS A 19 11.88 -12.79 7.93
C HIS A 19 12.16 -14.22 7.49
N GLU A 20 12.86 -14.97 8.33
CA GLU A 20 13.06 -16.41 8.19
C GLU A 20 12.52 -17.09 9.44
N MET A 21 11.94 -18.28 9.29
CA MET A 21 11.27 -18.95 10.40
C MET A 21 12.29 -19.34 11.47
N GLY A 22 12.05 -18.90 12.71
CA GLY A 22 12.99 -19.09 13.82
C GLY A 22 14.01 -17.96 13.99
N GLU A 23 14.07 -17.02 13.04
CA GLU A 23 14.97 -15.87 13.09
C GLU A 23 14.22 -14.56 13.39
N PRO A 24 14.91 -13.56 13.98
CA PRO A 24 14.37 -12.20 14.12
C PRO A 24 13.94 -11.59 12.78
N ILE A 25 13.02 -10.63 12.83
CA ILE A 25 12.63 -9.84 11.66
C ILE A 25 13.69 -8.75 11.45
N HIS A 26 14.17 -8.61 10.22
CA HIS A 26 15.15 -7.61 9.83
C HIS A 26 14.52 -6.57 8.91
N ILE A 27 14.80 -5.29 9.14
CA ILE A 27 14.45 -4.23 8.20
C ILE A 27 15.51 -4.21 7.10
N VAL A 28 15.09 -4.41 5.85
CA VAL A 28 15.96 -4.38 4.67
C VAL A 28 16.07 -2.95 4.12
N SER A 29 14.95 -2.25 4.06
CA SER A 29 14.86 -0.87 3.58
C SER A 29 13.60 -0.22 4.12
N SER A 30 13.60 1.11 4.23
CA SER A 30 12.41 1.87 4.60
C SER A 30 12.42 3.25 3.94
N GLY A 31 11.27 3.90 3.98
CA GLY A 31 11.12 5.26 3.50
C GLY A 31 9.72 5.80 3.74
N SER A 32 9.43 6.94 3.13
CA SER A 32 8.10 7.52 3.14
C SER A 32 7.82 8.26 1.84
N PHE A 33 6.54 8.47 1.54
CA PHE A 33 6.08 9.33 0.47
C PHE A 33 4.86 10.14 0.91
N THR A 34 4.77 11.38 0.44
CA THR A 34 3.62 12.24 0.70
C THR A 34 2.65 12.18 -0.46
N LEU A 35 1.37 11.93 -0.16
CA LEU A 35 0.29 11.92 -1.13
C LEU A 35 -0.05 13.35 -1.59
N ALA A 36 -0.51 13.47 -2.83
CA ALA A 36 -0.99 14.74 -3.36
C ALA A 36 -2.04 15.41 -2.43
N LYS A 37 -1.99 16.74 -2.30
CA LYS A 37 -3.02 17.54 -1.61
C LYS A 37 -4.27 17.63 -2.48
N ALA A 38 -5.00 16.53 -2.56
CA ALA A 38 -6.11 16.34 -3.46
C ALA A 38 -7.34 15.74 -2.75
N GLY A 39 -8.44 15.57 -3.48
CA GLY A 39 -9.61 14.83 -3.02
C GLY A 39 -9.28 13.37 -2.66
N PHE A 40 -10.16 12.71 -1.91
CA PHE A 40 -9.94 11.32 -1.46
C PHE A 40 -9.63 10.36 -2.62
N GLY A 41 -10.36 10.46 -3.74
CA GLY A 41 -10.14 9.58 -4.90
C GLY A 41 -8.76 9.73 -5.51
N GLU A 42 -8.29 10.96 -5.72
CA GLU A 42 -6.97 11.25 -6.26
C GLU A 42 -5.85 10.80 -5.32
N ARG A 43 -6.03 10.97 -3.99
CA ARG A 43 -5.10 10.44 -2.99
C ARG A 43 -4.99 8.92 -3.03
N MET A 44 -6.11 8.22 -3.24
CA MET A 44 -6.12 6.76 -3.37
C MET A 44 -5.43 6.30 -4.65
N TRP A 45 -5.60 7.04 -5.74
CA TRP A 45 -4.91 6.78 -7.00
C TRP A 45 -3.40 6.96 -6.87
N ASP A 46 -2.95 8.10 -6.34
CA ASP A 46 -1.52 8.38 -6.10
C ASP A 46 -0.90 7.35 -5.14
N PHE A 47 -1.58 7.02 -4.04
CA PHE A 47 -1.16 5.94 -3.14
C PHE A 47 -0.97 4.61 -3.88
N SER A 48 -1.93 4.24 -4.73
CA SER A 48 -1.88 2.98 -5.48
C SER A 48 -0.71 2.93 -6.46
N LEU A 49 -0.37 4.05 -7.11
CA LEU A 49 0.79 4.15 -7.98
C LEU A 49 2.09 3.98 -7.19
N ARG A 50 2.26 4.71 -6.08
CA ARG A 50 3.46 4.64 -5.24
C ARG A 50 3.69 3.25 -4.65
N VAL A 51 2.63 2.62 -4.17
CA VAL A 51 2.69 1.23 -3.68
C VAL A 51 3.02 0.26 -4.82
N GLY A 52 2.45 0.47 -6.01
CA GLY A 52 2.75 -0.33 -7.20
C GLY A 52 4.24 -0.29 -7.57
N ASP A 53 4.84 0.89 -7.57
CA ASP A 53 6.28 1.07 -7.86
C ASP A 53 7.15 0.30 -6.85
N LEU A 54 6.81 0.37 -5.55
CA LEU A 54 7.51 -0.36 -4.50
C LEU A 54 7.37 -1.88 -4.62
N ILE A 55 6.20 -2.38 -5.02
CA ILE A 55 5.98 -3.82 -5.25
C ILE A 55 6.83 -4.30 -6.44
N ILE A 56 6.90 -3.53 -7.52
CA ILE A 56 7.71 -3.88 -8.69
C ILE A 56 9.20 -3.89 -8.32
N LEU A 57 9.65 -2.88 -7.57
CA LEU A 57 11.04 -2.73 -7.18
C LEU A 57 11.49 -3.81 -6.19
N LEU A 58 10.71 -4.03 -5.13
CA LEU A 58 11.11 -4.86 -3.99
C LEU A 58 10.68 -6.33 -4.13
N LYS A 59 9.74 -6.62 -5.04
CA LYS A 59 9.17 -7.96 -5.29
C LYS A 59 8.83 -8.69 -3.98
N PRO A 60 8.04 -8.08 -3.09
CA PRO A 60 7.73 -8.69 -1.80
C PRO A 60 6.92 -9.98 -1.99
N THR A 61 7.13 -10.94 -1.10
CA THR A 61 6.31 -12.16 -1.00
C THR A 61 4.93 -11.83 -0.43
N PHE A 62 4.87 -10.91 0.54
CA PHE A 62 3.64 -10.46 1.18
C PHE A 62 3.59 -8.95 1.29
N VAL A 63 2.38 -8.40 1.20
CA VAL A 63 2.11 -6.97 1.46
C VAL A 63 1.17 -6.88 2.65
N ILE A 64 1.57 -6.08 3.63
CA ILE A 64 0.80 -5.78 4.83
C ILE A 64 0.62 -4.26 4.90
N ALA A 65 -0.56 -3.81 5.30
CA ALA A 65 -0.83 -2.41 5.52
C ALA A 65 -1.76 -2.27 6.72
N GLU A 66 -1.55 -1.24 7.54
CA GLU A 66 -2.51 -0.91 8.59
C GLU A 66 -3.87 -0.52 7.99
N GLU A 67 -4.95 -0.81 8.73
CA GLU A 67 -6.30 -0.44 8.29
C GLU A 67 -6.49 1.08 8.45
N VAL A 68 -6.51 1.78 7.32
CA VAL A 68 -6.59 3.25 7.38
C VAL A 68 -8.02 3.72 7.31
N THR A 69 -8.32 4.53 8.31
CA THR A 69 -9.57 5.24 8.44
C THR A 69 -9.32 6.69 8.03
N PHE A 70 -9.50 7.03 6.74
CA PHE A 70 -9.40 8.42 6.32
C PHE A 70 -10.62 9.19 6.87
N ALA A 71 -10.42 9.90 7.97
CA ALA A 71 -11.42 10.79 8.53
C ALA A 71 -11.62 12.00 7.60
N ALA A 72 -12.65 11.96 6.75
CA ALA A 72 -13.09 13.14 6.00
C ALA A 72 -13.71 14.15 6.97
N LYS A 73 -12.95 15.17 7.39
CA LYS A 73 -13.45 16.21 8.29
C LYS A 73 -14.13 17.33 7.51
N LYS A 74 -15.44 17.17 7.22
CA LYS A 74 -16.47 18.21 7.41
C LYS A 74 -17.86 17.66 7.06
N GLY A 75 -18.71 17.49 8.09
CA GLY A 75 -20.16 17.33 7.98
C GLY A 75 -20.65 16.01 7.36
N ASN A 76 -21.18 15.13 8.21
CA ASN A 76 -21.97 13.95 7.85
C ASN A 76 -21.31 12.85 7.00
N HIS A 77 -21.06 11.73 7.70
CA HIS A 77 -21.16 10.36 7.21
C HIS A 77 -20.43 10.06 5.90
N GLN A 78 -19.14 9.74 5.99
CA GLN A 78 -18.58 8.56 5.34
C GLN A 78 -17.14 8.36 5.80
N VAL A 79 -16.98 7.52 6.82
CA VAL A 79 -15.72 6.82 7.05
C VAL A 79 -15.53 5.88 5.86
N ARG A 80 -14.84 6.33 4.80
CA ARG A 80 -14.49 5.46 3.66
C ARG A 80 -13.26 4.66 4.06
N ARG A 81 -13.46 3.39 4.38
CA ARG A 81 -12.39 2.46 4.73
C ARG A 81 -11.49 2.21 3.52
N LEU A 82 -10.17 2.17 3.73
CA LEU A 82 -9.16 1.87 2.71
C LEU A 82 -9.27 0.46 2.11
N HIS A 83 -10.10 -0.39 2.72
CA HIS A 83 -10.25 -1.79 2.38
C HIS A 83 -10.54 -2.03 0.88
N SER A 84 -11.18 -1.06 0.20
CA SER A 84 -11.43 -1.12 -1.24
C SER A 84 -10.20 -0.77 -2.09
N GLY A 85 -9.31 0.11 -1.62
CA GLY A 85 -8.10 0.52 -2.35
C GLY A 85 -7.05 -0.58 -2.42
N LEU A 86 -6.78 -1.26 -1.31
CA LEU A 86 -5.84 -2.39 -1.28
C LEU A 86 -6.37 -3.58 -2.12
N ARG A 87 -7.69 -3.84 -2.08
CA ARG A 87 -8.34 -4.81 -2.96
C ARG A 87 -8.28 -4.41 -4.43
N ALA A 88 -8.41 -3.12 -4.75
CA ALA A 88 -8.25 -2.60 -6.11
C ALA A 88 -6.80 -2.76 -6.60
N ILE A 89 -5.80 -2.54 -5.75
CA ILE A 89 -4.38 -2.77 -6.07
C ILE A 89 -4.12 -4.26 -6.33
N ILE A 90 -4.61 -5.16 -5.46
CA ILE A 90 -4.50 -6.61 -5.67
C ILE A 90 -5.23 -7.04 -6.96
N ALA A 91 -6.41 -6.46 -7.24
CA ALA A 91 -7.19 -6.74 -8.44
C ALA A 91 -6.51 -6.21 -9.72
N LEU A 92 -5.93 -5.00 -9.70
CA LEU A 92 -5.16 -4.41 -10.79
C LEU A 92 -3.90 -5.22 -11.09
N GLN A 93 -3.24 -5.76 -10.07
CA GLN A 93 -2.09 -6.65 -10.22
C GLN A 93 -2.50 -8.03 -10.78
N THR A 94 -3.62 -8.58 -10.32
CA THR A 94 -4.20 -9.81 -10.90
C THR A 94 -4.55 -9.63 -12.38
N TRP A 95 -5.05 -8.45 -12.75
CA TRP A 95 -5.36 -8.09 -14.13
C TRP A 95 -4.10 -7.92 -14.99
N LYS A 96 -3.08 -7.18 -14.52
CA LYS A 96 -1.80 -7.02 -15.23
C LYS A 96 -1.06 -8.34 -15.44
N ARG A 97 -1.08 -9.26 -14.45
CA ARG A 97 -0.45 -10.58 -14.58
C ARG A 97 -1.13 -11.43 -15.66
N ARG A 98 -2.47 -11.44 -15.69
CA ARG A 98 -3.24 -12.18 -16.71
C ARG A 98 -3.15 -11.57 -18.11
N GLY A 99 -2.97 -10.25 -18.23
CA GLY A 99 -2.82 -9.57 -19.52
C GLY A 99 -1.43 -9.68 -20.15
N MET A 100 -0.42 -10.18 -19.43
CA MET A 100 0.93 -10.46 -19.97
C MET A 100 1.16 -11.96 -20.25
N GLU A 101 0.20 -12.82 -19.91
CA GLU A 101 0.21 -14.27 -20.18
C GLU A 101 -0.68 -14.65 -21.38
N ALA A 102 -1.28 -13.67 -22.08
CA ALA A 102 -2.10 -13.83 -23.29
C ALA A 102 -1.41 -13.17 -24.50
#